data_AF-A0A4P1KD35-F1
#
_entry.id   AF-A0A4P1KD35-F1
#
_cell.length_a   1.000
_cell.length_b   1.000
_cell.length_c   1.000
_cell.angle_alpha   90.00
_cell.angle_beta   90.00
_cell.angle_gamma   90.00
#
_symmetry.space_group_name_H-M   'P 1'
#
loop_
_entity.id
_entity.type
_entity.pdbx_description
1 polymer ?
#
loop_
_entity_poly.entity_id
_entity_poly.type
_entity_poly.pdbx_seq_one_letter_code
_entity_poly.pdbx_strand_id
1 'polypeptide(L)'
;MLERLEELTNARADVVLETTLATRTHARRIRDWKAAGYRFELVYLRLPSVEASIARVAHRVARGGHGIPEETLRRRYPLSLDYLETVYKPLADNWQVYASGGETPELLDWGPR
;
A
#
# COMPACT_ATOMS: atom_id res chain seq x y z
N MET A 1 -0.76 9.98 14.02
CA MET A 1 -0.91 8.70 13.28
C MET A 1 0.06 7.65 13.79
N LEU A 2 1.39 7.88 13.78
CA LEU A 2 2.36 6.91 14.30
C LEU A 2 2.15 6.59 15.79
N GLU A 3 1.92 7.60 16.63
CA GLU A 3 1.59 7.42 18.05
C GLU A 3 0.34 6.54 18.22
N ARG A 4 -0.70 6.79 17.42
CA ARG A 4 -1.92 5.99 17.44
C ARG A 4 -1.68 4.52 17.04
N LEU A 5 -0.81 4.28 16.05
CA LEU A 5 -0.40 2.92 15.69
C LEU A 5 0.32 2.25 16.84
N GLU A 6 1.23 2.95 17.52
CA GLU A 6 1.96 2.43 18.67
C GLU A 6 1.02 2.14 19.86
N GLU A 7 0.08 3.03 20.18
CA GLU A 7 -0.96 2.80 21.19
C GLU A 7 -1.78 1.54 20.91
N LEU A 8 -2.31 1.41 19.69
CA LEU A 8 -3.14 0.28 19.30
C LEU A 8 -2.35 -1.02 19.30
N THR A 9 -1.11 -0.98 18.79
CA THR A 9 -0.28 -2.18 18.72
C THR A 9 0.20 -2.64 20.09
N ASN A 10 0.48 -1.71 21.01
CA ASN A 10 0.74 -2.00 22.42
C ASN A 10 -0.47 -2.62 23.13
N ALA A 11 -1.69 -2.20 22.76
CA ALA A 11 -2.94 -2.78 23.25
C ALA A 11 -3.32 -4.12 22.57
N ARG A 12 -2.45 -4.68 21.71
CA ARG A 12 -2.70 -5.90 20.93
C ARG A 12 -3.92 -5.83 20.01
N ALA A 13 -4.29 -4.64 19.55
CA ALA A 13 -5.42 -4.45 18.63
C ALA A 13 -5.03 -4.75 17.18
N ASP A 14 -6.01 -5.20 16.38
CA ASP A 14 -5.86 -5.30 14.93
C ASP A 14 -5.82 -3.90 14.31
N VAL A 15 -4.91 -3.71 13.35
CA VAL A 15 -4.69 -2.40 12.71
C VAL A 15 -4.57 -2.54 11.20
N VAL A 16 -5.25 -1.62 10.49
CA VAL A 16 -5.12 -1.45 9.05
C VAL A 16 -4.42 -0.12 8.77
N LEU A 17 -3.43 -0.15 7.89
CA LEU A 17 -2.72 1.03 7.42
C LEU A 17 -2.83 1.13 5.89
N GLU A 18 -3.43 2.22 5.42
CA GLU A 18 -3.40 2.57 4.00
C GLU A 18 -2.13 3.39 3.69
N THR A 19 -1.40 2.99 2.66
CA THR A 19 -0.21 3.70 2.20
C THR A 19 0.00 3.49 0.70
N THR A 20 0.72 4.40 0.04
CA THR A 20 1.08 4.24 -1.37
C THR A 20 2.17 3.20 -1.59
N LEU A 21 2.68 2.57 -0.53
CA LEU A 21 3.78 1.60 -0.52
C LEU A 21 5.10 2.11 -1.14
N ALA A 22 5.23 3.42 -1.37
CA ALA A 22 6.38 4.05 -2.02
C ALA A 22 7.46 4.51 -1.03
N THR A 23 7.46 3.97 0.20
CA THR A 23 8.48 4.21 1.23
C THR A 23 8.77 2.91 1.96
N ARG A 24 9.96 2.82 2.59
CA ARG A 24 10.38 1.65 3.39
C ARG A 24 10.13 1.82 4.89
N THR A 25 9.57 2.95 5.31
CA THR A 25 9.46 3.35 6.72
C THR A 25 8.65 2.36 7.55
N HIS A 26 7.60 1.76 6.97
CA HIS A 26 6.75 0.80 7.67
C HIS A 26 7.37 -0.59 7.75
N ALA A 27 8.31 -0.94 6.87
CA ALA A 27 8.93 -2.27 6.84
C ALA A 27 9.63 -2.63 8.16
N ARG A 28 10.26 -1.64 8.82
CA ARG A 28 10.85 -1.85 10.16
C ARG A 28 9.77 -2.19 11.19
N ARG A 29 8.70 -1.39 11.24
CA ARG A 29 7.61 -1.59 12.20
C ARG A 29 6.91 -2.93 12.01
N ILE A 30 6.69 -3.32 10.74
CA ILE A 30 6.11 -4.63 10.40
C ILE A 30 6.97 -5.76 10.97
N ARG A 31 8.31 -5.69 10.85
CA ARG A 31 9.20 -6.69 11.45
C ARG A 31 9.06 -6.73 12.97
N ASP A 32 9.03 -5.56 13.62
CA ASP A 32 8.90 -5.46 15.07
C ASP A 32 7.55 -6.04 15.55
N TRP A 33 6.46 -5.73 14.84
CA TRP A 33 5.13 -6.27 15.13
C TRP A 33 5.05 -7.78 14.91
N LYS A 34 5.62 -8.29 13.82
CA LYS A 34 5.71 -9.74 13.59
C LYS A 34 6.49 -10.44 14.70
N ALA A 35 7.61 -9.87 15.15
CA ALA A 35 8.35 -10.39 16.30
C ALA A 35 7.54 -10.36 17.60
N ALA A 36 6.60 -9.41 17.73
CA ALA A 36 5.65 -9.33 18.83
C ALA A 36 4.42 -10.26 18.68
N GLY A 37 4.37 -11.10 17.63
CA GLY A 37 3.32 -12.09 17.40
C GLY A 37 2.20 -11.67 16.46
N TYR A 38 2.32 -10.53 15.78
CA TYR A 38 1.35 -10.12 14.77
C TYR A 38 1.50 -10.91 13.48
N ARG A 39 0.37 -11.10 12.80
CA ARG A 39 0.31 -11.42 11.39
C ARG A 39 0.27 -10.14 10.56
N PHE A 40 0.96 -10.13 9.44
CA PHE A 40 0.97 -9.06 8.46
C PHE A 40 0.32 -9.53 7.16
N GLU A 41 -0.88 -9.03 6.90
CA GLU A 41 -1.63 -9.28 5.67
C GLU A 41 -1.49 -8.08 4.72
N LEU A 42 -1.17 -8.32 3.45
CA LEU A 42 -0.95 -7.27 2.46
C LEU A 42 -1.98 -7.35 1.34
N VAL A 43 -2.71 -6.26 1.13
CA VAL A 43 -3.54 -6.05 -0.07
C VAL A 43 -2.98 -4.89 -0.86
N TYR A 44 -2.62 -5.12 -2.12
CA TYR A 44 -2.10 -4.09 -3.02
C TYR A 44 -3.04 -3.84 -4.20
N LEU A 45 -3.45 -2.59 -4.39
CA LEU A 45 -4.27 -2.16 -5.51
C LEU A 45 -3.38 -1.56 -6.61
N ARG A 46 -3.23 -2.29 -7.71
CA ARG A 46 -2.39 -1.93 -8.85
C ARG A 46 -3.19 -1.23 -9.94
N LEU A 47 -2.71 -0.06 -10.35
CA LEU A 47 -3.14 0.59 -11.59
C LEU A 47 -2.33 0.06 -12.79
N PRO A 48 -2.85 0.18 -14.02
CA PRO A 48 -2.12 -0.30 -15.21
C PRO A 48 -0.88 0.55 -15.52
N SER A 49 -0.90 1.85 -15.21
CA SER A 49 0.22 2.77 -15.47
C SER A 49 0.22 3.97 -14.53
N VAL A 50 1.32 4.74 -14.56
CA VAL A 50 1.39 6.02 -13.87
C VAL A 50 0.44 7.04 -14.50
N GLU A 51 0.25 7.00 -15.82
CA GLU A 51 -0.69 7.85 -16.55
C GLU A 51 -2.13 7.62 -16.06
N ALA A 52 -2.51 6.37 -15.78
CA ALA A 52 -3.81 6.06 -15.17
C ALA A 52 -3.94 6.68 -13.76
N SER A 53 -2.85 6.70 -12.97
CA SER A 53 -2.82 7.35 -11.66
C SER A 53 -3.00 8.86 -11.78
N ILE A 54 -2.28 9.50 -12.71
CA ILE A 54 -2.39 10.93 -13.01
C ILE A 54 -3.82 11.27 -13.44
N ALA A 55 -4.40 10.50 -14.34
CA ALA A 55 -5.78 10.70 -14.81
C ALA A 55 -6.80 10.60 -13.67
N ARG A 56 -6.66 9.63 -12.76
CA ARG A 56 -7.55 9.50 -11.58
C ARG A 56 -7.42 10.69 -10.63
N VAL A 57 -6.21 11.19 -10.40
CA VAL A 57 -6.00 12.39 -9.57
C VAL A 57 -6.61 13.62 -10.25
N ALA A 58 -6.40 13.81 -11.55
CA ALA A 58 -6.99 14.92 -12.31
C ALA A 58 -8.53 14.89 -12.25
N HIS A 59 -9.14 13.72 -12.46
CA HIS A 59 -10.59 13.54 -12.35
C HIS A 59 -11.10 13.86 -10.93
N ARG A 60 -10.38 13.44 -9.88
CA ARG A 60 -10.73 13.77 -8.49
C ARG A 60 -10.65 15.28 -8.22
N VAL A 61 -9.60 15.95 -8.70
CA VAL A 61 -9.41 17.40 -8.54
C VAL A 61 -10.53 18.17 -9.23
N ALA A 62 -10.92 17.76 -10.44
CA ALA A 62 -12.03 18.38 -11.16
C ALA A 62 -13.37 18.29 -10.39
N ARG A 63 -13.50 17.35 -9.45
CA ARG A 63 -14.66 17.16 -8.57
C ARG A 63 -14.46 17.79 -7.17
N GLY A 64 -13.47 18.66 -7.00
CA GLY A 64 -13.21 19.37 -5.75
C GLY A 64 -12.37 18.61 -4.73
N GLY A 65 -11.76 17.47 -5.10
CA GLY A 65 -10.88 16.73 -4.21
C GLY A 65 -9.42 17.24 -4.20
N HIS A 66 -8.60 16.69 -3.29
CA HIS A 66 -7.20 17.08 -3.16
C HIS A 66 -6.33 16.58 -4.33
N GLY A 67 -5.47 17.46 -4.85
CA GLY A 67 -4.49 17.16 -5.89
C GLY A 67 -3.19 16.61 -5.32
N ILE A 68 -2.43 15.90 -6.15
CA ILE A 68 -1.05 15.48 -5.85
C ILE A 68 -0.20 15.91 -7.04
N PRO A 69 0.97 16.52 -6.83
CA PRO A 69 1.85 16.91 -7.94
C PRO A 69 2.20 15.71 -8.83
N GLU A 70 2.15 15.90 -10.14
CA GLU A 70 2.44 14.83 -11.12
C GLU A 70 3.81 14.20 -10.90
N GLU A 71 4.84 15.01 -10.63
CA GLU A 71 6.18 14.53 -10.32
C GLU A 71 6.20 13.55 -9.13
N THR A 72 5.36 13.80 -8.13
CA THR A 72 5.23 12.89 -6.98
C THR A 72 4.60 11.56 -7.41
N LEU A 73 3.60 11.57 -8.30
CA LEU A 73 3.00 10.35 -8.85
C LEU A 73 4.01 9.57 -9.68
N ARG A 74 4.75 10.25 -10.57
CA ARG A 74 5.82 9.66 -11.41
C ARG A 74 6.95 9.05 -10.60
N ARG A 75 7.32 9.67 -9.49
CA ARG A 75 8.33 9.11 -8.58
C ARG A 75 7.81 7.93 -7.77
N ARG A 76 6.60 8.04 -7.19
CA ARG A 76 6.08 7.03 -6.24
C ARG A 76 5.61 5.76 -6.91
N TYR A 77 5.04 5.84 -8.11
CA TYR A 77 4.48 4.68 -8.80
C TYR A 77 5.50 3.54 -9.06
N PRO A 78 6.67 3.78 -9.67
CA PRO A 78 7.66 2.70 -9.85
C PRO A 78 8.23 2.22 -8.51
N LEU A 79 8.42 3.11 -7.52
CA LEU A 79 8.90 2.73 -6.19
C LEU A 79 7.93 1.83 -5.45
N SER A 80 6.62 2.07 -5.57
CA SER A 80 5.62 1.22 -4.90
C SER A 80 5.59 -0.19 -5.47
N LEU A 81 5.78 -0.34 -6.78
CA LEU A 81 5.91 -1.66 -7.43
C LEU A 81 7.22 -2.35 -7.03
N ASP A 82 8.34 -1.63 -7.05
CA ASP A 82 9.63 -2.17 -6.61
C ASP A 82 9.56 -2.64 -5.15
N TYR A 83 9.01 -1.84 -4.25
CA TYR A 83 8.94 -2.17 -2.82
C TYR A 83 7.90 -3.25 -2.53
N LEU A 84 6.81 -3.33 -3.29
CA LEU A 84 5.88 -4.45 -3.22
C LEU A 84 6.65 -5.77 -3.36
N GLU A 85 7.43 -5.91 -4.42
CA GLU A 85 8.17 -7.14 -4.72
C GLU A 85 9.36 -7.37 -3.78
N THR A 86 10.17 -6.35 -3.55
CA THR A 86 11.48 -6.51 -2.88
C THR A 86 11.44 -6.37 -1.37
N VAL A 87 10.42 -5.69 -0.81
CA VAL A 87 10.35 -5.37 0.62
C VAL A 87 9.13 -5.97 1.29
N TYR A 88 7.94 -5.77 0.73
CA TYR A 88 6.70 -6.06 1.46
C TYR A 88 6.17 -7.49 1.25
N LYS A 89 6.21 -8.04 0.03
CA LYS A 89 5.87 -9.46 -0.20
C LYS A 89 6.70 -10.41 0.68
N PRO A 90 8.03 -10.25 0.83
CA PRO A 90 8.83 -11.11 1.72
C PRO A 90 8.50 -10.96 3.22
N LEU A 91 7.87 -9.86 3.63
CA LEU A 91 7.46 -9.63 5.02
C LEU A 91 6.04 -10.14 5.31
N ALA A 92 5.20 -10.25 4.28
CA ALA A 92 3.79 -10.61 4.41
C ALA A 92 3.60 -12.09 4.76
N ASP A 93 2.68 -12.36 5.68
CA ASP A 93 2.21 -13.72 5.95
C ASP A 93 1.27 -14.20 4.85
N ASN A 94 0.39 -13.33 4.35
CA ASN A 94 -0.23 -13.49 3.03
C ASN A 94 -0.25 -12.14 2.30
N TRP A 95 -0.25 -12.21 0.98
CA TRP A 95 -0.37 -11.04 0.12
C TRP A 95 -1.27 -11.31 -1.08
N GLN A 96 -1.98 -10.26 -1.51
CA GLN A 96 -2.85 -10.26 -2.68
C GLN A 96 -2.64 -8.97 -3.48
N VAL A 97 -2.55 -9.12 -4.79
CA VAL A 97 -2.42 -8.00 -5.74
C VAL A 97 -3.67 -7.97 -6.61
N TYR A 98 -4.37 -6.84 -6.62
CA TYR A 98 -5.56 -6.63 -7.43
C TYR A 98 -5.35 -5.55 -8.48
N ALA A 99 -5.89 -5.71 -9.68
CA ALA A 99 -6.06 -4.62 -10.63
C ALA A 99 -7.17 -3.67 -10.14
N SER A 100 -6.94 -2.36 -10.15
CA SER A 100 -7.92 -1.34 -9.72
C SER A 100 -8.26 -0.35 -10.84
N GLY A 101 -8.48 -0.86 -12.05
CA GLY A 101 -8.82 -0.05 -13.23
C GLY A 101 -10.30 -0.05 -13.61
N GLY A 102 -11.07 -1.07 -13.21
CA GLY A 102 -12.49 -1.23 -13.54
C GLY A 102 -13.43 -1.01 -12.35
N GLU A 103 -14.71 -1.38 -12.50
CA GLU A 103 -15.74 -1.26 -11.45
C GLU A 103 -15.44 -2.17 -10.24
N THR A 104 -14.90 -3.35 -10.48
CA THR A 104 -14.51 -4.31 -9.45
C THR A 104 -13.02 -4.63 -9.53
N PRO A 105 -12.32 -4.76 -8.39
CA PRO A 105 -10.94 -5.20 -8.40
C PRO A 105 -10.81 -6.66 -8.86
N GLU A 106 -9.91 -6.92 -9.80
CA GLU A 106 -9.60 -8.27 -10.30
C GLU A 106 -8.33 -8.79 -9.62
N LEU A 107 -8.36 -10.02 -9.09
CA LEU A 107 -7.16 -10.63 -8.47
C LEU A 107 -6.13 -10.99 -9.55
N LEU A 108 -4.96 -10.37 -9.48
CA LEU A 108 -3.85 -10.58 -10.41
C LEU A 108 -2.85 -11.62 -9.90
N ASP A 109 -2.56 -11.61 -8.60
CA ASP A 109 -1.52 -12.46 -8.00
C ASP A 109 -1.75 -12.61 -6.49
N TRP A 110 -1.27 -13.70 -5.91
CA TRP A 110 -1.39 -13.97 -4.46
C TRP A 110 -0.35 -14.97 -3.95
N GLY A 111 -0.11 -14.97 -2.64
CA GLY A 111 0.73 -15.94 -1.95
C GLY A 111 0.63 -15.85 -0.42
N PRO A 112 1.32 -16.73 0.33
CA PRO A 112 2.24 -17.78 -0.13
C PRO A 112 1.51 -18.92 -0.85
N ARG A 113 2.21 -19.58 -1.78
CA ARG A 113 1.76 -20.81 -2.45
C ARG A 113 2.32 -22.03 -1.76
#